data_AF-A0AAD5QBE0-F1
#
_entry.id   AF-A0AAD5QBE0-F1
#
_cell.length_a   1.000
_cell.length_b   1.000
_cell.length_c   1.000
_cell.angle_alpha   90.00
_cell.angle_beta   90.00
_cell.angle_gamma   90.00
#
_symmetry.space_group_name_H-M   'P 1'
#
loop_
_entity.id
_entity.type
_entity.pdbx_description
1 polymer ?
#
loop_
_entity_poly.entity_id
_entity_poly.type
_entity_poly.pdbx_seq_one_letter_code
_entity_poly.pdbx_strand_id
1 'polypeptide(L)'
;MSHNATMIWLKAYEMHLEREKNELNIEKPSSSSEWYRRCRDWLLVAGGRRLWEKDMVWGQNQEDFYELKAFRFQVGLRNYRTATDHTNSCKLMREIASKYAVFNVTTFHEYYPFADQYLELKPSLIRNFKLGLLSMFVVTIMMIPDIRAAFAVVLCIASINVGVLGFMTFWDVNLDSVSMITVIMCIGFAVDLSAHIAYAYAQAYGNAEKRVVFAMETLGWPVFLGASSTILGITVLTLVDSYIVQIFFKTVFLVILFSMIHGLLFLPVLLIFLIPNERKKVEESGYRKPRTTQSGLSKNLQNRITSEEIRSSHVDNDSNNDSEHVPKGAGSATAQLPTHDSQSRN
;
A
#
# COMPACT_ATOMS: atom_id res chain seq x y z
N MET A 1 32.23 7.74 37.23
CA MET A 1 33.09 6.54 37.29
C MET A 1 33.63 6.21 35.91
N SER A 2 34.94 6.35 35.70
CA SER A 2 35.64 6.16 34.42
C SER A 2 36.20 4.73 34.31
N HIS A 3 35.35 3.71 34.42
CA HIS A 3 35.82 2.33 34.25
C HIS A 3 35.96 2.01 32.76
N ASN A 4 37.15 1.51 32.39
CA ASN A 4 37.42 0.91 31.10
C ASN A 4 36.86 -0.53 31.14
N ALA A 5 35.79 -0.78 30.39
CA ALA A 5 35.13 -2.08 30.31
C ALA A 5 35.62 -2.91 29.12
N THR A 6 36.82 -2.61 28.60
CA THR A 6 37.44 -3.38 27.53
C THR A 6 38.11 -4.62 28.12
N MET A 7 37.69 -5.80 27.67
CA MET A 7 38.29 -7.07 28.04
C MET A 7 39.08 -7.62 26.86
N ILE A 8 40.40 -7.71 27.04
CA ILE A 8 41.34 -8.25 26.05
C ILE A 8 42.32 -9.20 26.73
N TRP A 9 42.48 -10.40 26.17
CA TRP A 9 43.35 -11.45 26.70
C TRP A 9 44.83 -11.05 26.67
N LEU A 10 45.23 -10.20 25.71
CA LEU A 10 46.63 -9.78 25.53
C LEU A 10 47.20 -9.13 26.79
N LYS A 11 46.44 -8.25 27.45
CA LYS A 11 46.86 -7.61 28.70
C LYS A 11 47.04 -8.62 29.83
N ALA A 12 46.18 -9.64 29.89
CA ALA A 12 46.29 -10.70 30.89
C ALA A 12 47.54 -11.58 30.65
N TYR A 13 47.85 -11.85 29.38
CA TYR A 13 49.05 -12.59 29.00
C TYR A 13 50.33 -11.78 29.25
N GLU A 14 50.35 -10.48 28.94
CA GLU A 14 51.48 -9.59 29.25
C GLU A 14 51.76 -9.52 30.76
N MET A 15 50.72 -9.41 31.59
CA MET A 15 50.87 -9.47 33.06
C MET A 15 51.43 -10.81 33.52
N HIS A 16 51.06 -11.92 32.86
CA HIS A 16 51.63 -13.23 33.15
C HIS A 16 53.11 -13.31 32.80
N LEU A 17 53.52 -12.80 31.62
CA LEU A 17 54.94 -12.75 31.23
C LEU A 17 55.78 -11.88 32.17
N GLU A 18 55.25 -10.75 32.63
CA GLU A 18 55.92 -9.92 33.64
C GLU A 18 56.07 -10.65 34.97
N ARG A 19 55.05 -11.43 35.38
CA ARG A 19 55.13 -12.25 36.59
C ARG A 19 56.20 -13.34 36.48
N GLU A 20 56.26 -14.04 35.34
CA GLU A 20 57.30 -15.05 35.09
C GLU A 20 58.71 -14.45 35.11
N LYS A 21 58.87 -13.23 34.57
CA LYS A 21 60.14 -12.52 34.64
C LYS A 21 60.53 -12.15 36.07
N ASN A 22 59.59 -11.64 36.86
CA ASN A 22 59.87 -11.14 38.21
C ASN A 22 60.01 -12.26 39.25
N GLU A 23 59.24 -13.34 39.13
CA GLU A 23 59.20 -14.42 40.13
C GLU A 23 60.08 -15.61 39.74
N LEU A 24 60.19 -15.92 38.45
CA LEU A 24 60.87 -17.12 37.94
C LEU A 24 62.12 -16.79 37.11
N ASN A 25 62.44 -15.51 36.92
CA ASN A 25 63.57 -15.01 36.14
C ASN A 25 63.61 -15.53 34.68
N ILE A 26 62.42 -15.77 34.09
CA ILE A 26 62.27 -16.21 32.70
C ILE A 26 62.18 -14.99 31.80
N GLU A 27 63.05 -14.89 30.79
CA GLU A 27 63.03 -13.77 29.84
C GLU A 27 61.77 -13.75 28.95
N LYS A 28 61.48 -12.59 28.35
CA LYS A 28 60.37 -12.45 27.40
C LYS A 28 60.70 -13.22 26.11
N PRO A 29 59.69 -13.80 25.43
CA PRO A 29 59.92 -14.58 24.22
C PRO A 29 60.60 -13.75 23.13
N SER A 30 61.63 -14.31 22.49
CA SER A 30 62.44 -13.63 21.46
C SER A 30 61.99 -13.94 20.03
N SER A 31 61.21 -15.00 19.84
CA SER A 31 60.66 -15.44 18.55
C SER A 31 59.14 -15.49 18.56
N SER A 32 58.50 -15.24 17.42
CA SER A 32 57.04 -15.38 17.24
C SER A 32 56.56 -16.81 17.54
N SER A 33 57.33 -17.84 17.15
CA SER A 33 56.99 -19.24 17.42
C SER A 33 57.01 -19.56 18.92
N GLU A 34 58.00 -19.03 19.63
CA GLU A 34 58.08 -19.13 21.09
C GLU A 34 56.92 -18.39 21.77
N TRP A 35 56.58 -17.21 21.26
CA TRP A 35 55.46 -16.43 21.76
C TRP A 35 54.13 -17.17 21.63
N TYR A 36 53.84 -17.77 20.47
CA TYR A 36 52.61 -18.56 20.27
C TYR A 36 52.56 -19.79 21.17
N ARG A 37 53.69 -20.49 21.32
CA ARG A 37 53.80 -21.65 22.21
C ARG A 37 53.51 -21.28 23.66
N ARG A 38 54.20 -20.26 24.20
CA ARG A 38 54.00 -19.80 25.58
C ARG A 38 52.60 -19.25 25.82
N CYS A 39 52.03 -18.56 24.84
CA CYS A 39 50.66 -18.06 24.93
C CYS A 39 49.64 -19.19 25.02
N ARG A 40 49.83 -20.25 24.22
CA ARG A 40 48.99 -21.45 24.26
C ARG A 40 49.17 -22.23 25.57
N ASP A 41 50.39 -22.36 26.06
CA ASP A 41 50.68 -23.03 27.35
C ASP A 41 50.05 -22.25 28.52
N TRP A 42 50.11 -20.92 28.49
CA TRP A 42 49.41 -20.07 29.45
C TRP A 42 47.89 -20.27 29.40
N LEU A 43 47.34 -20.33 28.19
CA LEU A 43 45.91 -20.55 27.97
C LEU A 43 45.46 -21.92 28.50
N LEU A 44 46.25 -22.97 28.30
CA LEU A 44 45.85 -24.35 28.65
C LEU A 44 46.15 -24.73 30.10
N VAL A 45 47.29 -24.27 30.65
CA VAL A 45 47.85 -24.78 31.91
C VAL A 45 47.93 -23.70 32.99
N ALA A 46 48.34 -22.47 32.66
CA ALA A 46 48.67 -21.44 33.65
C ALA A 46 47.48 -20.54 34.06
N GLY A 47 46.24 -20.98 33.81
CA GLY A 47 45.02 -20.34 34.31
C GLY A 47 44.27 -19.44 33.31
N GLY A 48 44.76 -19.28 32.07
CA GLY A 48 44.04 -18.50 31.03
C GLY A 48 42.74 -19.16 30.56
N ARG A 49 42.62 -20.50 30.67
CA ARG A 49 41.55 -21.32 30.10
C ARG A 49 40.15 -20.82 30.46
N ARG A 50 39.92 -20.58 31.76
CA ARG A 50 38.58 -20.27 32.29
C ARG A 50 37.96 -19.02 31.68
N LEU A 51 38.78 -18.04 31.28
CA LEU A 51 38.30 -16.75 30.80
C LEU A 51 38.43 -16.62 29.27
N TRP A 52 39.48 -17.16 28.67
CA TRP A 52 39.87 -16.84 27.28
C TRP A 52 39.84 -18.02 26.31
N GLU A 53 39.56 -19.25 26.76
CA GLU A 53 39.59 -20.43 25.89
C GLU A 53 38.65 -20.30 24.67
N LYS A 54 37.46 -19.70 24.88
CA LYS A 54 36.49 -19.46 23.80
C LYS A 54 36.79 -18.21 22.97
N ASP A 55 37.78 -17.41 23.38
CA ASP A 55 38.10 -16.14 22.76
C ASP A 55 39.23 -16.26 21.75
N MET A 56 39.91 -17.41 21.68
CA MET A 56 41.10 -17.64 20.88
C MET A 56 40.95 -18.92 20.03
N VAL A 57 41.16 -18.81 18.72
CA VAL A 57 41.13 -19.94 17.79
C VAL A 57 42.53 -20.22 17.28
N TRP A 58 43.03 -21.41 17.60
CA TRP A 58 44.36 -21.87 17.22
C TRP A 58 44.28 -22.79 16.01
N GLY A 59 45.20 -22.64 15.06
CA GLY A 59 45.36 -23.55 13.93
C GLY A 59 46.77 -24.09 13.85
N GLN A 60 46.90 -25.33 13.41
CA GLN A 60 48.20 -25.96 13.18
C GLN A 60 48.76 -25.49 11.82
N ASN A 61 50.02 -25.07 11.80
CA ASN A 61 50.72 -24.70 10.57
C ASN A 61 51.54 -25.90 10.03
N GLN A 62 52.06 -25.80 8.80
CA GLN A 62 52.81 -26.89 8.14
C GLN A 62 54.12 -27.28 8.85
N GLU A 63 54.62 -26.43 9.75
CA GLU A 63 55.88 -26.59 10.49
C GLU A 63 55.68 -27.04 11.95
N ASP A 64 54.63 -27.83 12.24
CA ASP A 64 54.35 -28.46 13.56
C ASP A 64 54.11 -27.51 14.76
N PHE A 65 53.98 -26.19 14.54
CA PHE A 65 53.57 -25.25 15.59
C PHE A 65 52.16 -24.69 15.39
N TYR A 66 51.53 -24.28 16.49
CA TYR A 66 50.19 -23.69 16.50
C TYR A 66 50.28 -22.17 16.38
N GLU A 67 49.51 -21.61 15.46
CA GLU A 67 49.36 -20.16 15.29
C GLU A 67 47.95 -19.71 15.69
N LEU A 68 47.85 -18.47 16.16
CA LEU A 68 46.57 -17.85 16.49
C LEU A 68 45.90 -17.36 15.19
N LYS A 69 44.84 -18.04 14.75
CA LYS A 69 44.12 -17.73 13.51
C LYS A 69 43.08 -16.62 13.70
N ALA A 70 42.38 -16.64 14.83
CA ALA A 70 41.37 -15.63 15.14
C ALA A 70 41.30 -15.43 16.65
N PHE A 71 40.93 -14.22 17.05
CA PHE A 71 40.61 -13.92 18.43
C PHE A 71 39.45 -12.93 18.49
N ARG A 72 38.78 -12.88 19.63
CA ARG A 72 37.81 -11.83 19.95
C ARG A 72 38.26 -11.06 21.18
N PHE A 73 37.81 -9.81 21.26
CA PHE A 73 37.90 -8.99 22.46
C PHE A 73 36.56 -8.29 22.65
N GLN A 74 36.26 -7.90 23.88
CA GLN A 74 34.97 -7.32 24.23
C GLN A 74 35.16 -5.88 24.64
N VAL A 75 34.23 -5.02 24.22
CA VAL A 75 34.21 -3.60 24.57
C VAL A 75 32.85 -3.28 25.18
N GLY A 76 32.84 -2.76 26.40
CA GLY A 76 31.62 -2.28 27.02
C GLY A 76 31.13 -0.97 26.40
N LEU A 77 29.90 -0.97 25.89
CA LEU A 77 29.22 0.22 25.39
C LEU A 77 28.53 0.98 26.54
N ARG A 78 28.43 2.30 26.41
CA ARG A 78 27.75 3.17 27.40
C ARG A 78 26.41 3.65 26.83
N ASN A 79 25.44 3.84 27.71
CA ASN A 79 24.11 4.38 27.37
C ASN A 79 23.43 3.59 26.23
N TYR A 80 23.45 2.26 26.33
CA TYR A 80 22.87 1.35 25.34
C TYR A 80 21.45 0.95 25.79
N ARG A 81 20.44 1.82 25.57
CA ARG A 81 19.07 1.61 26.09
C ARG A 81 18.00 1.62 25.01
N THR A 82 18.11 2.49 24.01
CA THR A 82 17.09 2.66 22.98
C THR A 82 17.47 2.00 21.66
N ALA A 83 16.48 1.71 20.80
CA ALA A 83 16.73 1.20 19.45
C ALA A 83 17.64 2.14 18.63
N THR A 84 17.52 3.45 18.87
CA THR A 84 18.40 4.47 18.28
C THR A 84 19.85 4.30 18.76
N ASP A 85 20.08 4.02 20.04
CA ASP A 85 21.42 3.75 20.58
C ASP A 85 22.01 2.47 19.99
N HIS A 86 21.21 1.42 19.81
CA HIS A 86 21.63 0.17 19.17
C HIS A 86 22.07 0.42 17.72
N THR A 87 21.31 1.24 17.01
CA THR A 87 21.59 1.64 15.62
C THR A 87 22.87 2.47 15.53
N ASN A 88 23.02 3.47 16.40
CA ASN A 88 24.16 4.38 16.39
C ASN A 88 25.46 3.68 16.80
N SER A 89 25.41 2.80 17.79
CA SER A 89 26.56 2.00 18.21
C SER A 89 26.99 0.98 17.16
N CYS A 90 26.04 0.35 16.46
CA CYS A 90 26.33 -0.52 15.31
C CYS A 90 27.08 0.26 14.22
N LYS A 91 26.58 1.46 13.84
CA LYS A 91 27.28 2.36 12.89
C LYS A 91 28.67 2.73 13.37
N LEU A 92 28.80 3.19 14.61
CA LEU A 92 30.07 3.63 15.20
C LEU A 92 31.11 2.50 15.18
N MET A 93 30.72 1.30 15.62
CA MET A 93 31.64 0.18 15.71
C MET A 93 32.10 -0.28 14.32
N ARG A 94 31.20 -0.29 13.33
CA ARG A 94 31.53 -0.58 11.93
C ARG A 94 32.42 0.48 11.29
N GLU A 95 32.20 1.76 11.62
CA GLU A 95 33.04 2.86 11.16
C GLU A 95 34.46 2.77 11.74
N ILE A 96 34.60 2.39 13.02
CA ILE A 96 35.90 2.14 13.63
C ILE A 96 36.58 0.94 12.96
N ALA A 97 35.84 -0.16 12.73
CA ALA A 97 36.37 -1.34 12.06
C ALA A 97 36.83 -1.03 10.62
N SER A 98 36.08 -0.22 9.88
CA SER A 98 36.43 0.16 8.50
C SER A 98 37.66 1.09 8.45
N LYS A 99 37.84 1.96 9.45
CA LYS A 99 39.05 2.80 9.57
C LYS A 99 40.33 1.97 9.72
N TYR A 100 40.24 0.80 10.34
CA TYR A 100 41.36 -0.11 10.54
C TYR A 100 41.23 -1.39 9.71
N ALA A 101 40.91 -1.24 8.42
CA ALA A 101 40.70 -2.36 7.48
C ALA A 101 41.89 -3.33 7.38
N VAL A 102 43.11 -2.88 7.69
CA VAL A 102 44.34 -3.72 7.75
C VAL A 102 44.16 -4.91 8.70
N PHE A 103 43.40 -4.75 9.78
CA PHE A 103 43.19 -5.81 10.77
C PHE A 103 41.97 -6.71 10.49
N ASN A 104 41.21 -6.44 9.42
CA ASN A 104 40.02 -7.21 9.02
C ASN A 104 39.07 -7.55 10.20
N VAL A 105 38.77 -6.56 11.03
CA VAL A 105 37.97 -6.75 12.25
C VAL A 105 36.48 -6.84 11.90
N THR A 106 35.82 -7.87 12.40
CA THR A 106 34.36 -8.00 12.34
C THR A 106 33.74 -7.66 13.69
N THR A 107 32.63 -6.92 13.62
CA THR A 107 31.94 -6.39 14.81
C THR A 107 30.67 -7.20 15.02
N PHE A 108 30.43 -7.67 16.25
CA PHE A 108 29.26 -8.49 16.56
C PHE A 108 28.60 -8.03 17.88
N HIS A 109 27.27 -8.00 17.87
CA HIS A 109 26.43 -7.85 19.04
C HIS A 109 25.10 -8.56 18.78
N GLU A 110 24.46 -9.11 19.81
CA GLU A 110 23.18 -9.84 19.70
C GLU A 110 22.07 -8.97 19.09
N TYR A 111 22.06 -7.67 19.38
CA TYR A 111 21.09 -6.71 18.83
C TYR A 111 21.39 -6.15 17.44
N TYR A 112 22.51 -6.52 16.79
CA TYR A 112 22.85 -6.01 15.46
C TYR A 112 21.81 -6.32 14.39
N PRO A 113 21.16 -7.50 14.35
CA PRO A 113 20.10 -7.75 13.38
C PRO A 113 18.94 -6.74 13.46
N PHE A 114 18.55 -6.33 14.68
CA PHE A 114 17.51 -5.32 14.87
C PHE A 114 17.99 -3.91 14.48
N ALA A 115 19.24 -3.58 14.80
CA ALA A 115 19.86 -2.34 14.36
C ALA A 115 19.90 -2.26 12.82
N ASP A 116 20.31 -3.34 12.16
CA ASP A 116 20.38 -3.44 10.70
C ASP A 116 19.01 -3.29 10.04
N GLN A 117 17.99 -3.92 10.60
CA GLN A 117 16.61 -3.70 10.16
C GLN A 117 16.22 -2.22 10.26
N TYR A 118 16.54 -1.55 11.37
CA TYR A 118 16.23 -0.13 11.58
C TYR A 118 17.02 0.81 10.65
N LEU A 119 18.28 0.48 10.35
CA LEU A 119 19.10 1.18 9.36
C LEU A 119 18.46 1.18 7.97
N GLU A 120 17.88 0.04 7.59
CA GLU A 120 17.28 -0.15 6.27
C GLU A 120 15.85 0.39 6.14
N LEU A 121 15.17 0.76 7.25
CA LEU A 121 13.80 1.27 7.22
C LEU A 121 13.66 2.53 6.35
N LYS A 122 14.44 3.57 6.66
CA LYS A 122 14.35 4.86 5.95
C LYS A 122 14.67 4.76 4.46
N PRO A 123 15.80 4.17 4.02
CA PRO A 123 16.10 4.06 2.59
C PRO A 123 15.08 3.16 1.87
N SER A 124 14.62 2.08 2.50
CA SER A 124 13.62 1.20 1.91
C SER A 124 12.27 1.88 1.77
N LEU A 125 11.84 2.66 2.77
CA LEU A 125 10.61 3.46 2.70
C LEU A 125 10.63 4.41 1.50
N ILE A 126 11.70 5.20 1.34
CA ILE A 126 11.83 6.16 0.22
C ILE A 126 11.84 5.44 -1.13
N ARG A 127 12.54 4.30 -1.23
CA ARG A 127 12.59 3.50 -2.46
C ARG A 127 11.22 2.93 -2.82
N ASN A 128 10.52 2.36 -1.84
CA ASN A 128 9.17 1.82 -2.01
C ASN A 128 8.17 2.92 -2.37
N PHE A 129 8.29 4.11 -1.79
CA PHE A 129 7.47 5.26 -2.17
C PHE A 129 7.65 5.68 -3.63
N LYS A 130 8.90 5.84 -4.06
CA LYS A 130 9.21 6.22 -5.44
C LYS A 130 8.69 5.19 -6.42
N LEU A 131 8.93 3.90 -6.15
CA LEU A 131 8.47 2.81 -7.00
C LEU A 131 6.94 2.71 -7.02
N GLY A 132 6.28 2.87 -5.86
CA GLY A 132 4.83 2.85 -5.73
C GLY A 132 4.15 4.02 -6.45
N LEU A 133 4.67 5.24 -6.33
CA LEU A 133 4.16 6.39 -7.07
C LEU A 133 4.36 6.22 -8.58
N LEU A 134 5.51 5.69 -9.00
CA LEU A 134 5.78 5.40 -10.42
C LEU A 134 4.82 4.35 -10.96
N SER A 135 4.59 3.25 -10.23
CA SER A 135 3.64 2.22 -10.66
C SER A 135 2.22 2.77 -10.73
N MET A 136 1.80 3.58 -9.76
CA MET A 136 0.47 4.20 -9.78
C MET A 136 0.32 5.19 -10.93
N PHE A 137 1.38 5.93 -11.30
CA PHE A 137 1.35 6.80 -12.47
C PHE A 137 1.11 6.02 -13.77
N VAL A 138 1.82 4.90 -13.95
CA VAL A 138 1.67 4.03 -15.12
C VAL A 138 0.25 3.45 -15.21
N VAL A 139 -0.26 2.90 -14.10
CA VAL A 139 -1.61 2.32 -14.04
C VAL A 139 -2.68 3.39 -14.30
N THR A 140 -2.54 4.59 -13.72
CA THR A 140 -3.53 5.66 -13.87
C THR A 140 -3.55 6.22 -15.29
N ILE A 141 -2.40 6.32 -15.98
CA ILE A 141 -2.37 6.69 -17.41
C ILE A 141 -3.06 5.64 -18.28
N MET A 142 -2.88 4.35 -17.96
CA MET A 142 -3.54 3.27 -18.71
C MET A 142 -5.06 3.30 -18.50
N MET A 143 -5.53 3.65 -17.30
CA MET A 143 -6.94 3.66 -16.95
C MET A 143 -7.68 4.94 -17.39
N ILE A 144 -7.05 6.10 -17.26
CA ILE A 144 -7.65 7.41 -17.55
C ILE A 144 -7.00 7.99 -18.82
N PRO A 145 -7.77 8.23 -19.89
CA PRO A 145 -7.24 8.76 -21.15
C PRO A 145 -6.94 10.28 -21.11
N ASP A 146 -6.45 10.80 -19.97
CA ASP A 146 -5.91 12.16 -19.82
C ASP A 146 -4.71 12.16 -18.86
N ILE A 147 -3.53 12.50 -19.36
CA ILE A 147 -2.27 12.54 -18.60
C ILE A 147 -2.33 13.56 -17.45
N ARG A 148 -3.06 14.67 -17.60
CA ARG A 148 -3.18 15.69 -16.56
C ARG A 148 -4.00 15.17 -15.38
N ALA A 149 -5.04 14.37 -15.65
CA ALA A 149 -5.83 13.71 -14.60
C ALA A 149 -4.96 12.69 -13.85
N ALA A 150 -4.17 11.90 -14.58
CA ALA A 150 -3.25 10.95 -13.96
C ALA A 150 -2.20 11.65 -13.08
N PHE A 151 -1.65 12.77 -13.53
CA PHE A 151 -0.73 13.58 -12.73
C PHE A 151 -1.41 14.14 -11.46
N ALA A 152 -2.64 14.64 -11.57
CA ALA A 152 -3.42 15.13 -10.43
C ALA A 152 -3.63 14.03 -9.35
N VAL A 153 -3.96 12.81 -9.79
CA VAL A 153 -4.14 11.65 -8.91
C VAL A 153 -2.81 11.30 -8.21
N VAL A 154 -1.70 11.26 -8.93
CA VAL A 154 -0.38 10.96 -8.31
C VAL A 154 0.05 12.03 -7.32
N LEU A 155 -0.19 13.31 -7.62
CA LEU A 155 0.06 14.42 -6.69
C LEU A 155 -0.80 14.30 -5.43
N CYS A 156 -2.07 13.95 -5.60
CA CYS A 156 -3.00 13.66 -4.51
C CYS A 156 -2.47 12.52 -3.61
N ILE A 157 -2.06 11.39 -4.21
CA ILE A 157 -1.48 10.26 -3.49
C ILE A 157 -0.20 10.67 -2.76
N ALA A 158 0.70 11.42 -3.39
CA ALA A 158 1.92 11.90 -2.75
C ALA A 158 1.61 12.81 -1.54
N SER A 159 0.64 13.71 -1.66
CA SER A 159 0.18 14.59 -0.57
C SER A 159 -0.39 13.78 0.60
N ILE A 160 -1.25 12.79 0.32
CA ILE A 160 -1.82 11.90 1.35
C ILE A 160 -0.70 11.20 2.12
N ASN A 161 0.28 10.63 1.42
CA ASN A 161 1.38 9.90 2.04
C ASN A 161 2.27 10.78 2.93
N VAL A 162 2.59 12.01 2.47
CA VAL A 162 3.31 13.00 3.28
C VAL A 162 2.48 13.41 4.50
N GLY A 163 1.17 13.58 4.33
CA GLY A 163 0.24 13.88 5.43
C GLY A 163 0.21 12.77 6.48
N VAL A 164 0.08 11.51 6.08
CA VAL A 164 0.10 10.35 6.99
C VAL A 164 1.42 10.29 7.75
N LEU A 165 2.56 10.38 7.07
CA LEU A 165 3.88 10.39 7.72
C LEU A 165 4.03 11.56 8.72
N GLY A 166 3.52 12.74 8.36
CA GLY A 166 3.53 13.91 9.24
C GLY A 166 2.68 13.70 10.49
N PHE A 167 1.44 13.25 10.34
CA PHE A 167 0.50 13.04 11.44
C PHE A 167 0.82 11.84 12.31
N MET A 168 1.55 10.84 11.79
CA MET A 168 2.10 9.76 12.60
C MET A 168 2.99 10.28 13.72
N THR A 169 3.79 11.33 13.46
CA THR A 169 4.65 11.93 14.48
C THR A 169 3.84 12.63 15.58
N PHE A 170 2.73 13.29 15.22
CA PHE A 170 1.82 13.93 16.18
C PHE A 170 1.01 12.94 17.00
N TRP A 171 0.78 11.73 16.49
CA TRP A 171 0.02 10.67 17.19
C TRP A 171 0.89 9.65 17.93
N ASP A 172 2.17 10.01 18.13
CA ASP A 172 3.19 9.21 18.81
C ASP A 172 3.32 7.79 18.23
N VAL A 173 3.33 7.70 16.90
CA VAL A 173 3.57 6.45 16.17
C VAL A 173 5.00 6.44 15.67
N ASN A 174 5.80 5.52 16.19
CA ASN A 174 7.17 5.32 15.75
C ASN A 174 7.20 4.71 14.34
N LEU A 175 8.18 5.13 13.53
CA LEU A 175 8.46 4.49 12.25
C LEU A 175 9.20 3.17 12.49
N ASP A 176 8.50 2.07 12.25
CA ASP A 176 8.94 0.69 12.37
C ASP A 176 8.51 -0.12 11.13
N SER A 177 8.81 -1.42 11.10
CA SER A 177 8.43 -2.25 9.95
C SER A 177 6.92 -2.41 9.76
N VAL A 178 6.13 -2.35 10.85
CA VAL A 178 4.67 -2.50 10.78
C VAL A 178 4.04 -1.24 10.21
N SER A 179 4.39 -0.08 10.75
CA SER A 179 3.94 1.22 10.26
C SER A 179 4.44 1.50 8.83
N MET A 180 5.63 1.00 8.44
CA MET A 180 6.06 1.04 7.05
C MET A 180 5.10 0.29 6.12
N ILE A 181 4.60 -0.88 6.52
CA ILE A 181 3.63 -1.65 5.72
C ILE A 181 2.32 -0.88 5.57
N THR A 182 1.82 -0.26 6.64
CA THR A 182 0.56 0.50 6.57
C THR A 182 0.70 1.78 5.77
N VAL A 183 1.86 2.44 5.83
CA VAL A 183 2.19 3.58 4.98
C VAL A 183 2.32 3.18 3.50
N ILE A 184 2.88 2.01 3.18
CA ILE A 184 2.89 1.52 1.78
C ILE A 184 1.47 1.17 1.31
N MET A 185 0.68 0.54 2.17
CA MET A 185 -0.73 0.24 1.92
C MET A 185 -1.55 1.51 1.63
N CYS A 186 -1.17 2.66 2.20
CA CYS A 186 -1.77 3.96 1.91
C CYS A 186 -1.78 4.30 0.42
N ILE A 187 -0.77 3.90 -0.35
CA ILE A 187 -0.70 4.15 -1.79
C ILE A 187 -1.87 3.45 -2.50
N GLY A 188 -2.24 2.23 -2.07
CA GLY A 188 -3.38 1.48 -2.59
C GLY A 188 -4.72 2.13 -2.23
N PHE A 189 -4.96 2.41 -0.95
CA PHE A 189 -6.22 3.06 -0.54
C PHE A 189 -6.42 4.46 -1.13
N ALA A 190 -5.34 5.23 -1.28
CA ALA A 190 -5.38 6.56 -1.87
C ALA A 190 -5.78 6.52 -3.36
N VAL A 191 -5.29 5.54 -4.12
CA VAL A 191 -5.64 5.41 -5.55
C VAL A 191 -7.07 4.97 -5.74
N ASP A 192 -7.58 4.05 -4.91
CA ASP A 192 -8.96 3.55 -5.03
C ASP A 192 -9.97 4.71 -4.94
N LEU A 193 -9.83 5.57 -3.93
CA LEU A 193 -10.75 6.70 -3.73
C LEU A 193 -10.56 7.80 -4.78
N SER A 194 -9.31 8.09 -5.16
CA SER A 194 -8.99 9.20 -6.08
C SER A 194 -9.24 8.86 -7.56
N ALA A 195 -8.90 7.65 -7.99
CA ALA A 195 -8.93 7.29 -9.40
C ALA A 195 -10.36 7.12 -9.93
N HIS A 196 -11.30 6.64 -9.09
CA HIS A 196 -12.72 6.58 -9.45
C HIS A 196 -13.31 7.97 -9.71
N ILE A 197 -13.06 8.93 -8.81
CA ILE A 197 -13.50 10.33 -8.96
C ILE A 197 -12.87 10.95 -10.22
N ALA A 198 -11.55 10.80 -10.40
CA ALA A 198 -10.84 11.35 -11.55
C ALA A 198 -11.31 10.74 -12.89
N TYR A 199 -11.61 9.44 -12.91
CA TYR A 199 -12.14 8.77 -14.08
C TYR A 199 -13.55 9.26 -14.43
N ALA A 200 -14.45 9.40 -13.46
CA ALA A 200 -15.78 9.95 -13.69
C ALA A 200 -15.72 11.40 -14.19
N TYR A 201 -14.83 12.21 -13.63
CA TYR A 201 -14.57 13.57 -14.12
C TYR A 201 -14.05 13.59 -15.56
N ALA A 202 -13.13 12.68 -15.90
CA ALA A 202 -12.61 12.55 -17.26
C ALA A 202 -13.72 12.13 -18.25
N GLN A 203 -14.66 11.28 -17.82
CA GLN A 203 -15.78 10.82 -18.65
C GLN A 203 -16.95 11.80 -18.77
N ALA A 204 -17.09 12.72 -17.84
CA ALA A 204 -18.16 13.71 -17.86
C ALA A 204 -18.03 14.71 -19.03
N TYR A 205 -19.18 15.18 -19.52
CA TYR A 205 -19.28 16.20 -20.58
C TYR A 205 -19.62 17.57 -19.99
N GLY A 206 -19.28 18.63 -20.71
CA GLY A 206 -19.55 20.03 -20.34
C GLY A 206 -18.31 20.78 -19.86
N ASN A 207 -18.55 21.91 -19.18
CA ASN A 207 -17.51 22.72 -18.54
C ASN A 207 -16.95 22.03 -17.30
N ALA A 208 -15.80 22.50 -16.80
CA ALA A 208 -15.11 21.89 -15.67
C ALA A 208 -16.00 21.76 -14.41
N GLU A 209 -16.84 22.76 -14.13
CA GLU A 209 -17.76 22.75 -13.00
C GLU A 209 -18.82 21.65 -13.12
N LYS A 210 -19.53 21.55 -14.26
CA LYS A 210 -20.53 20.49 -14.48
C LYS A 210 -19.91 19.10 -14.41
N ARG A 211 -18.67 18.96 -14.90
CA ARG A 211 -17.93 17.70 -14.86
C ARG A 211 -17.59 17.27 -13.44
N VAL A 212 -17.15 18.20 -12.57
CA VAL A 212 -16.92 17.91 -11.15
C VAL A 212 -18.23 17.58 -10.44
N VAL A 213 -19.29 18.36 -10.66
CA VAL A 213 -20.59 18.13 -10.04
C VAL A 213 -21.10 16.74 -10.40
N PHE A 214 -21.04 16.36 -11.68
CA PHE A 214 -21.43 15.03 -12.15
C PHE A 214 -20.60 13.91 -11.48
N ALA A 215 -19.29 14.07 -11.40
CA ALA A 215 -18.42 13.07 -10.77
C ALA A 215 -18.74 12.90 -9.28
N MET A 216 -18.96 14.01 -8.56
CA MET A 216 -19.29 14.00 -7.14
C MET A 216 -20.71 13.48 -6.85
N GLU A 217 -21.69 13.81 -7.69
CA GLU A 217 -23.07 13.31 -7.57
C GLU A 217 -23.11 11.79 -7.80
N THR A 218 -22.32 11.29 -8.74
CA THR A 218 -22.31 9.86 -9.08
C THR A 218 -21.50 9.02 -8.08
N LEU A 219 -20.33 9.52 -7.66
CA LEU A 219 -19.36 8.71 -6.90
C LEU A 219 -19.06 9.22 -5.50
N GLY A 220 -19.41 10.46 -5.15
CA GLY A 220 -19.08 11.03 -3.84
C GLY A 220 -19.71 10.25 -2.68
N TRP A 221 -21.00 9.91 -2.78
CA TRP A 221 -21.70 9.17 -1.74
C TRP A 221 -21.23 7.71 -1.59
N PRO A 222 -21.10 6.91 -2.68
CA PRO A 222 -20.51 5.57 -2.60
C PRO A 222 -19.11 5.56 -1.98
N VAL A 223 -18.24 6.49 -2.37
CA VAL A 223 -16.87 6.62 -1.86
C VAL A 223 -16.87 6.96 -0.36
N PHE A 224 -17.71 7.90 0.07
CA PHE A 224 -17.86 8.28 1.48
C PHE A 224 -18.34 7.11 2.35
N LEU A 225 -19.37 6.38 1.89
CA LEU A 225 -19.89 5.21 2.61
C LEU A 225 -18.86 4.08 2.66
N GLY A 226 -18.14 3.83 1.57
CA GLY A 226 -17.07 2.83 1.52
C GLY A 226 -15.95 3.12 2.52
N ALA A 227 -15.45 4.36 2.52
CA ALA A 227 -14.43 4.81 3.47
C ALA A 227 -14.92 4.71 4.93
N SER A 228 -16.15 5.17 5.20
CA SER A 228 -16.77 5.12 6.53
C SER A 228 -16.93 3.68 7.04
N SER A 229 -17.34 2.74 6.18
CA SER A 229 -17.46 1.33 6.54
C SER A 229 -16.12 0.70 6.93
N THR A 230 -15.04 1.11 6.25
CA THR A 230 -13.69 0.63 6.55
C THR A 230 -13.21 1.16 7.90
N ILE A 231 -13.49 2.44 8.21
CA ILE A 231 -13.21 3.03 9.54
C ILE A 231 -13.95 2.26 10.64
N LEU A 232 -15.25 1.95 10.44
CA LEU A 232 -16.02 1.16 11.40
C LEU A 232 -15.43 -0.25 11.57
N GLY A 233 -15.01 -0.89 10.48
CA GLY A 233 -14.38 -2.21 10.50
C GLY A 233 -13.08 -2.24 11.30
N ILE A 234 -12.18 -1.30 11.06
CA ILE A 234 -10.90 -1.25 11.79
C ILE A 234 -11.07 -0.80 13.24
N THR A 235 -12.16 -0.11 13.60
CA THR A 235 -12.41 0.33 14.98
C THR A 235 -12.50 -0.85 15.94
N VAL A 236 -12.92 -2.03 15.49
CA VAL A 236 -12.91 -3.25 16.33
C VAL A 236 -11.49 -3.61 16.81
N LEU A 237 -10.44 -3.22 16.06
CA LEU A 237 -9.05 -3.47 16.46
C LEU A 237 -8.63 -2.69 17.70
N THR A 238 -9.34 -1.62 18.08
CA THR A 238 -9.04 -0.90 19.33
C THR A 238 -9.33 -1.73 20.58
N LEU A 239 -10.09 -2.81 20.45
CA LEU A 239 -10.38 -3.74 21.55
C LEU A 239 -9.20 -4.67 21.85
N VAL A 240 -8.19 -4.73 20.97
CA VAL A 240 -7.02 -5.59 21.14
C VAL A 240 -5.90 -4.83 21.82
N ASP A 241 -5.51 -5.27 23.02
CA ASP A 241 -4.43 -4.66 23.79
C ASP A 241 -3.05 -5.15 23.31
N SER A 242 -2.67 -4.72 22.10
CA SER A 242 -1.37 -4.99 21.51
C SER A 242 -0.83 -3.75 20.80
N TYR A 243 0.41 -3.39 21.10
CA TYR A 243 1.12 -2.26 20.49
C TYR A 243 1.05 -2.27 18.96
N ILE A 244 1.32 -3.45 18.36
CA ILE A 244 1.31 -3.63 16.91
C ILE A 244 -0.08 -3.34 16.33
N VAL A 245 -1.12 -3.84 16.99
CA VAL A 245 -2.51 -3.68 16.53
C VAL A 245 -2.98 -2.23 16.70
N GLN A 246 -2.59 -1.55 17.78
CA GLN A 246 -2.91 -0.15 17.99
C GLN A 246 -2.22 0.77 16.96
N ILE A 247 -0.96 0.51 16.61
CA ILE A 247 -0.26 1.24 15.54
C ILE A 247 -0.94 1.01 14.20
N PHE A 248 -1.30 -0.24 13.91
CA PHE A 248 -2.02 -0.57 12.70
C PHE A 248 -3.35 0.20 12.62
N PHE A 249 -4.14 0.20 13.68
CA PHE A 249 -5.37 0.98 13.77
C PHE A 249 -5.13 2.47 13.52
N LYS A 250 -4.21 3.10 14.29
CA LYS A 250 -3.92 4.55 14.18
C LYS A 250 -3.50 4.92 12.76
N THR A 251 -2.59 4.16 12.17
CA THR A 251 -2.06 4.44 10.83
C THR A 251 -3.11 4.23 9.74
N VAL A 252 -3.84 3.12 9.75
CA VAL A 252 -4.90 2.86 8.76
C VAL A 252 -6.05 3.86 8.89
N PHE A 253 -6.40 4.26 10.11
CA PHE A 253 -7.39 5.32 10.34
C PHE A 253 -6.95 6.65 9.70
N LEU A 254 -5.70 7.08 9.92
CA LEU A 254 -5.14 8.28 9.28
C LEU A 254 -5.17 8.18 7.75
N VAL A 255 -4.77 7.03 7.21
CA VAL A 255 -4.77 6.75 5.77
C VAL A 255 -6.15 6.95 5.16
N ILE A 256 -7.18 6.32 5.74
CA ILE A 256 -8.55 6.40 5.20
C ILE A 256 -9.08 7.82 5.33
N LEU A 257 -8.85 8.48 6.47
CA LEU A 257 -9.29 9.85 6.71
C LEU A 257 -8.67 10.83 5.69
N PHE A 258 -7.35 10.79 5.50
CA PHE A 258 -6.69 11.67 4.55
C PHE A 258 -7.06 11.34 3.11
N SER A 259 -7.20 10.06 2.77
CA SER A 259 -7.61 9.65 1.42
C SER A 259 -9.05 10.09 1.12
N MET A 260 -9.95 10.05 2.11
CA MET A 260 -11.31 10.55 1.96
C MET A 260 -11.34 12.07 1.76
N ILE A 261 -10.62 12.83 2.60
CA ILE A 261 -10.53 14.31 2.46
C ILE A 261 -9.94 14.67 1.10
N HIS A 262 -8.85 14.02 0.70
CA HIS A 262 -8.19 14.34 -0.54
C HIS A 262 -9.01 13.89 -1.76
N GLY A 263 -9.61 12.71 -1.74
CA GLY A 263 -10.42 12.18 -2.83
C GLY A 263 -11.72 12.96 -3.06
N LEU A 264 -12.38 13.42 -1.99
CA LEU A 264 -13.68 14.11 -2.07
C LEU A 264 -13.59 15.64 -2.15
N LEU A 265 -12.52 16.25 -1.63
CA LEU A 265 -12.39 17.72 -1.58
C LEU A 265 -11.21 18.24 -2.41
N PHE A 266 -10.00 17.75 -2.12
CA PHE A 266 -8.79 18.27 -2.76
C PHE A 266 -8.71 17.95 -4.25
N LEU A 267 -8.97 16.69 -4.62
CA LEU A 267 -8.85 16.20 -5.99
C LEU A 267 -9.86 16.85 -6.94
N PRO A 268 -11.16 16.97 -6.62
CA PRO A 268 -12.12 17.67 -7.50
C PRO A 268 -11.69 19.10 -7.80
N VAL A 269 -11.22 19.85 -6.80
CA VAL A 269 -10.72 21.21 -6.97
C VAL A 269 -9.48 21.22 -7.87
N LEU A 270 -8.53 20.32 -7.63
CA LEU A 270 -7.32 20.20 -8.43
C LEU A 270 -7.62 19.86 -9.91
N LEU A 271 -8.63 19.01 -10.16
CA LEU A 271 -9.06 18.63 -11.51
C LEU A 271 -9.66 19.82 -12.27
N ILE A 272 -10.41 20.71 -11.61
CA ILE A 272 -10.95 21.94 -12.23
C ILE A 272 -9.80 22.83 -12.71
N PHE A 273 -8.77 23.01 -11.89
CA PHE A 273 -7.62 23.85 -12.25
C PHE A 273 -6.75 23.25 -13.36
N LEU A 274 -6.51 21.93 -13.33
CA LEU A 274 -5.63 21.27 -14.31
C LEU A 274 -6.31 20.95 -15.64
N ILE A 275 -7.63 20.76 -15.64
CA ILE A 275 -8.41 20.35 -16.82
C ILE A 275 -9.61 21.29 -17.00
N PRO A 276 -9.39 22.59 -17.26
CA PRO A 276 -10.49 23.56 -17.43
C PRO A 276 -11.28 23.34 -18.73
N ASN A 277 -10.74 22.56 -19.67
CA ASN A 277 -11.26 22.42 -21.02
C ASN A 277 -12.66 21.80 -21.04
N GLU A 278 -13.54 22.38 -21.85
CA GLU A 278 -14.86 21.84 -22.11
C GLU A 278 -14.78 20.55 -22.94
N ARG A 279 -15.47 19.50 -22.47
CA ARG A 279 -15.63 18.27 -23.23
C ARG A 279 -17.01 18.26 -23.88
N LYS A 280 -17.07 18.49 -25.19
CA LYS A 280 -18.34 18.48 -25.95
C LYS A 280 -18.81 17.05 -26.16
N LYS A 281 -20.12 16.83 -26.01
CA LYS A 281 -20.75 15.58 -26.41
C LYS A 281 -20.70 15.54 -27.94
N VAL A 282 -20.12 14.50 -28.54
CA VAL A 282 -20.20 14.32 -29.99
C VAL A 282 -21.66 14.06 -30.31
N GLU A 283 -22.35 15.02 -30.93
CA GLU A 283 -23.64 14.73 -31.55
C GLU A 283 -23.37 13.76 -32.70
N GLU A 284 -23.97 12.58 -32.67
CA GLU A 284 -24.03 11.71 -33.86
C GLU A 284 -24.79 12.45 -34.97
N SER A 285 -24.07 13.21 -35.78
CA SER A 285 -24.57 13.71 -37.06
C SER A 285 -24.68 12.52 -38.01
N GLY A 286 -25.78 11.76 -37.99
CA GLY A 286 -25.86 10.60 -38.86
C GLY A 286 -27.15 9.81 -38.98
N TYR A 287 -28.01 9.71 -37.96
CA TYR A 287 -29.31 9.05 -38.14
C TYR A 287 -30.43 10.06 -38.26
N ARG A 288 -30.58 10.60 -39.47
CA ARG A 288 -31.84 11.23 -39.89
C ARG A 288 -32.88 10.12 -39.86
N LYS A 289 -33.73 10.07 -38.82
CA LYS A 289 -34.96 9.27 -38.86
C LYS A 289 -35.60 9.54 -40.23
N PRO A 290 -35.96 8.51 -41.03
CA PRO A 290 -36.67 8.76 -42.27
C PRO A 290 -37.88 9.60 -41.89
N ARG A 291 -37.97 10.79 -42.49
CA ARG A 291 -39.13 11.65 -42.36
C ARG A 291 -40.29 10.80 -42.85
N THR A 292 -41.13 10.31 -41.95
CA THR A 292 -42.33 9.58 -42.34
C THR A 292 -43.19 10.57 -43.08
N THR A 293 -43.09 10.58 -44.40
CA THR A 293 -44.01 11.27 -45.30
C THR A 293 -45.32 10.47 -45.33
N GLN A 294 -45.94 10.30 -44.16
CA GLN A 294 -47.30 9.76 -43.99
C GLN A 294 -48.03 10.65 -42.99
N SER A 295 -48.49 11.79 -43.50
CA SER A 295 -49.52 12.60 -42.81
C SER A 295 -50.27 13.51 -43.79
N GLY A 296 -49.73 13.78 -44.99
CA GLY A 296 -50.41 14.57 -46.03
C GLY A 296 -51.25 13.77 -47.03
N LEU A 297 -50.93 12.49 -47.28
CA LEU A 297 -51.63 11.70 -48.31
C LEU A 297 -52.89 11.01 -47.76
N SER A 298 -52.86 10.55 -46.50
CA SER A 298 -54.01 9.89 -45.86
C SER A 298 -55.16 10.88 -45.62
N LYS A 299 -54.89 12.13 -45.20
CA LYS A 299 -55.94 13.16 -45.03
C LYS A 299 -56.62 13.56 -46.34
N ASN A 300 -55.86 13.61 -47.44
CA ASN A 300 -56.42 13.93 -48.76
C ASN A 300 -57.20 12.76 -49.38
N LEU A 301 -56.81 11.51 -49.12
CA LEU A 301 -57.63 10.35 -49.49
C LEU A 301 -58.89 10.25 -48.63
N GLN A 302 -58.79 10.46 -47.31
CA GLN A 302 -59.95 10.43 -46.41
C GLN A 302 -60.99 11.47 -46.83
N ASN A 303 -60.54 12.71 -47.10
CA ASN A 303 -61.44 13.78 -47.55
C ASN A 303 -62.07 13.51 -48.91
N ARG A 304 -61.37 12.83 -49.84
CA ARG A 304 -61.94 12.42 -51.14
C ARG A 304 -62.99 11.33 -50.99
N ILE A 305 -62.74 10.33 -50.14
CA ILE A 305 -63.68 9.24 -49.87
C ILE A 305 -64.95 9.79 -49.20
N THR A 306 -64.82 10.66 -48.19
CA THR A 306 -65.99 11.28 -47.54
C THR A 306 -66.81 12.17 -48.50
N SER A 307 -66.16 12.85 -49.46
CA SER A 307 -66.87 13.64 -50.47
C SER A 307 -67.57 12.80 -51.56
N GLU A 308 -67.08 11.58 -51.85
CA GLU A 308 -67.75 10.64 -52.77
C GLU A 308 -68.91 9.90 -52.07
N GLU A 309 -68.78 9.58 -50.78
CA GLU A 309 -69.80 8.89 -49.98
C GLU A 309 -71.00 9.80 -49.64
N ILE A 310 -70.77 11.11 -49.46
CA ILE A 310 -71.84 12.13 -49.35
C ILE A 310 -72.56 12.34 -50.69
N ARG A 311 -71.87 12.14 -51.83
CA ARG A 311 -72.47 12.28 -53.16
C ARG A 311 -73.26 11.03 -53.59
N SER A 312 -72.89 9.85 -53.07
CA SER A 312 -73.60 8.59 -53.28
C SER A 312 -74.83 8.40 -52.39
N SER A 313 -74.90 9.05 -51.23
CA SER A 313 -76.01 8.93 -50.27
C SER A 313 -77.19 9.87 -50.54
N HIS A 314 -77.18 10.59 -51.67
CA HIS A 314 -78.27 11.49 -52.09
C HIS A 314 -79.09 10.97 -53.28
N VAL A 315 -78.96 9.70 -53.65
CA VAL A 315 -79.70 9.14 -54.81
C VAL A 315 -80.62 7.96 -54.47
N ASP A 316 -80.38 7.17 -53.43
CA ASP A 316 -81.20 5.98 -53.19
C ASP A 316 -81.81 5.96 -51.78
N ASN A 317 -83.03 6.50 -51.65
CA ASN A 317 -83.91 6.11 -50.56
C ASN A 317 -85.37 6.22 -51.01
N ASP A 318 -85.81 5.25 -51.81
CA ASP A 318 -87.22 4.94 -52.02
C ASP A 318 -87.42 3.42 -51.85
N SER A 319 -88.48 3.08 -51.10
CA SER A 319 -89.14 1.77 -50.96
C SER A 319 -88.67 0.70 -49.93
N ASN A 320 -89.56 0.50 -48.95
CA ASN A 320 -90.19 -0.74 -48.46
C ASN A 320 -89.47 -1.81 -47.59
N ASN A 321 -89.92 -1.83 -46.33
CA ASN A 321 -90.74 -2.86 -45.63
C ASN A 321 -90.23 -4.29 -45.30
N ASP A 322 -90.55 -4.66 -44.04
CA ASP A 322 -90.82 -5.99 -43.45
C ASP A 322 -89.63 -6.98 -43.29
N SER A 323 -89.45 -7.76 -42.21
CA SER A 323 -90.21 -8.02 -40.97
C SER A 323 -89.36 -8.87 -39.99
N GLU A 324 -89.67 -8.71 -38.70
CA GLU A 324 -89.69 -9.70 -37.60
C GLU A 324 -88.48 -10.56 -37.15
N HIS A 325 -88.16 -10.39 -35.85
CA HIS A 325 -88.28 -11.39 -34.75
C HIS A 325 -87.03 -11.57 -33.84
N VAL A 326 -87.25 -11.21 -32.57
CA VAL A 326 -86.48 -11.36 -31.30
C VAL A 326 -86.80 -12.76 -30.68
N PRO A 327 -86.19 -13.35 -29.60
CA PRO A 327 -85.15 -12.92 -28.61
C PRO A 327 -84.07 -13.95 -28.10
N LYS A 328 -83.13 -13.42 -27.29
CA LYS A 328 -82.54 -13.85 -25.97
C LYS A 328 -82.02 -15.28 -25.73
N GLY A 329 -80.89 -15.37 -25.00
CA GLY A 329 -80.68 -16.45 -24.01
C GLY A 329 -79.25 -16.71 -23.52
N ALA A 330 -79.06 -16.58 -22.20
CA ALA A 330 -77.91 -16.86 -21.32
C ALA A 330 -77.14 -18.20 -21.47
N GLY A 331 -75.92 -18.26 -20.91
CA GLY A 331 -75.24 -19.51 -20.55
C GLY A 331 -73.97 -19.28 -19.72
N SER A 332 -73.89 -19.94 -18.56
CA SER A 332 -72.94 -19.78 -17.45
C SER A 332 -72.03 -21.01 -17.29
N ALA A 333 -70.95 -20.87 -16.49
CA ALA A 333 -70.28 -21.89 -15.65
C ALA A 333 -69.35 -22.93 -16.33
N THR A 334 -68.34 -23.57 -15.72
CA THR A 334 -67.37 -23.33 -14.60
C THR A 334 -66.34 -24.49 -14.70
N ALA A 335 -65.07 -24.25 -14.35
CA ALA A 335 -64.05 -25.16 -13.76
C ALA A 335 -63.68 -26.54 -14.37
N GLN A 336 -62.37 -26.82 -14.52
CA GLN A 336 -61.54 -27.66 -13.61
C GLN A 336 -60.15 -27.99 -14.21
N LEU A 337 -59.11 -27.83 -13.39
CA LEU A 337 -57.73 -28.39 -13.44
C LEU A 337 -57.75 -29.89 -12.99
N PRO A 338 -56.62 -30.64 -12.79
CA PRO A 338 -55.17 -30.46 -13.11
C PRO A 338 -54.46 -31.74 -13.66
N THR A 339 -53.16 -31.65 -14.00
CA THR A 339 -52.03 -32.58 -13.64
C THR A 339 -50.71 -32.02 -14.25
N HIS A 340 -49.67 -31.63 -13.49
CA HIS A 340 -48.58 -32.37 -12.80
C HIS A 340 -47.48 -32.98 -13.72
N ASP A 341 -46.30 -32.34 -13.76
CA ASP A 341 -44.93 -32.92 -13.68
C ASP A 341 -43.88 -31.82 -13.95
N SER A 342 -43.05 -31.41 -12.97
CA SER A 342 -41.83 -32.03 -12.46
C SER A 342 -40.68 -32.11 -13.48
N GLN A 343 -39.66 -31.25 -13.33
CA GLN A 343 -38.27 -31.65 -13.00
C GLN A 343 -37.27 -30.48 -13.02
N SER A 344 -36.47 -30.48 -11.96
CA SER A 344 -35.28 -29.69 -11.65
C SER A 344 -34.02 -30.15 -12.40
N ARG A 345 -33.03 -29.23 -12.54
CA ARG A 345 -31.55 -29.37 -12.55
C ARG A 345 -30.99 -28.29 -13.48
N ASN A 346 -29.96 -27.50 -13.16
CA ASN A 346 -28.94 -27.48 -12.11
C ASN A 346 -28.60 -26.02 -11.77
#